data_AF-A0A1E7I068-F1
#
_entry.id   AF-A0A1E7I068-F1
#
_cell.length_a   1.000
_cell.length_b   1.000
_cell.length_c   1.000
_cell.angle_alpha   90.00
_cell.angle_beta   90.00
_cell.angle_gamma   90.00
#
_symmetry.space_group_name_H-M   'P 1'
#
loop_
_entity.id
_entity.type
_entity.pdbx_description
1 polymer ?
#
loop_
_entity_poly.entity_id
_entity_poly.type
_entity_poly.pdbx_seq_one_letter_code
_entity_poly.pdbx_strand_id
1 'polypeptide(L)'
;MQGKNCIIISALFILMLASGCAKQQEATINYLGKRPTTGDFFNVDETPLIEINYKAADKIAGQLEEIIPAGSPITVNVFRLRGSSLQTNFAQISTEQVASRIAQRGFAVVADNSKFSTQSAHEDEPAPVKCTLAGAYTVGPELIYMTAAITTLNDGEILGSWDWTIPLNGQTRSLLPLKNDGSIIPLVNTSGPLSDSTNERTTIQPSYSQQQGDIHPGFEQNILE
;
A
#
# COMPACT_ATOMS: atom_id res chain seq x y z
N MET A 1 54.73 39.37 -41.66
CA MET A 1 53.55 38.65 -42.18
C MET A 1 53.92 37.20 -42.41
N GLN A 2 53.01 36.31 -41.98
CA GLN A 2 52.80 34.94 -42.46
C GLN A 2 53.87 33.86 -42.20
N GLY A 3 53.40 32.80 -41.55
CA GLY A 3 53.71 31.43 -41.97
C GLY A 3 54.69 30.68 -41.10
N LYS A 4 54.22 30.17 -39.95
CA LYS A 4 54.86 29.02 -39.26
C LYS A 4 53.99 28.35 -38.19
N ASN A 5 52.67 28.26 -38.40
CA ASN A 5 51.76 27.53 -37.49
C ASN A 5 51.22 26.22 -38.09
N CYS A 6 51.81 25.69 -39.17
CA CYS A 6 51.30 24.51 -39.88
C CYS A 6 51.97 23.16 -39.55
N ILE A 7 52.83 23.05 -38.53
CA ILE A 7 53.57 21.79 -38.26
C ILE A 7 53.36 21.28 -36.82
N ILE A 8 52.17 21.48 -36.23
CA ILE A 8 51.79 20.82 -34.96
C ILE A 8 50.44 20.09 -35.09
N ILE A 9 49.86 20.01 -36.29
CA ILE A 9 48.60 19.28 -36.54
C ILE A 9 48.86 17.82 -37.00
N SER A 10 50.11 17.42 -37.23
CA SER A 10 50.43 16.10 -37.78
C SER A 10 50.72 15.00 -36.73
N ALA A 11 50.75 15.32 -35.43
CA ALA A 11 51.01 14.34 -34.37
C ALA A 11 49.74 13.76 -33.71
N LEU A 12 48.54 14.25 -34.04
CA LEU A 12 47.29 13.79 -33.43
C LEU A 12 46.51 12.77 -34.27
N PHE A 13 47.02 12.39 -35.45
CA PHE A 13 46.29 11.54 -36.42
C PHE A 13 46.71 10.07 -36.42
N ILE A 14 47.62 9.65 -35.53
CA ILE A 14 48.13 8.26 -35.48
C ILE A 14 47.52 7.45 -34.31
N LEU A 15 46.58 8.01 -33.54
CA LEU A 15 45.92 7.32 -32.43
C LEU A 15 44.53 6.71 -32.75
N MET A 16 44.19 6.52 -34.03
CA MET A 16 42.89 5.98 -34.46
C MET A 16 42.98 4.76 -35.40
N LEU A 17 43.94 3.85 -35.20
CA LEU A 17 44.03 2.60 -35.98
C LEU A 17 44.17 1.33 -35.12
N ALA A 18 43.58 1.31 -33.92
CA ALA A 18 43.42 0.09 -33.14
C ALA A 18 41.94 -0.24 -32.88
N SER A 19 41.13 -0.23 -33.94
CA SER A 19 39.82 -0.90 -33.93
C SER A 19 40.05 -2.40 -34.09
N GLY A 20 40.46 -3.05 -33.00
CA GLY A 20 40.52 -4.50 -32.91
C GLY A 20 39.12 -5.07 -33.13
N CYS A 21 38.99 -5.90 -34.17
CA CYS A 21 37.86 -6.81 -34.33
C CYS A 21 37.84 -7.77 -33.13
N ALA A 22 37.05 -7.46 -32.11
CA ALA A 22 36.62 -8.46 -31.17
C ALA A 22 35.66 -9.41 -31.91
N LYS A 23 36.16 -10.60 -32.27
CA LYS A 23 35.32 -11.72 -32.66
C LYS A 23 34.39 -12.01 -31.49
N GLN A 24 33.13 -11.60 -31.62
CA GLN A 24 32.06 -11.98 -30.73
C GLN A 24 31.88 -13.50 -30.86
N GLN A 25 32.49 -14.22 -29.93
CA GLN A 25 32.26 -15.63 -29.77
C GLN A 25 30.80 -15.77 -29.33
N GLU A 26 29.95 -16.28 -30.22
CA GLU A 26 28.61 -16.72 -29.88
C GLU A 26 28.72 -17.78 -28.80
N ALA A 27 28.69 -17.34 -27.55
CA ALA A 27 28.19 -18.17 -26.48
C ALA A 27 26.73 -18.45 -26.86
N THR A 28 26.48 -19.65 -27.38
CA THR A 28 25.17 -20.24 -27.50
C THR A 28 24.51 -20.18 -26.12
N ILE A 29 23.77 -19.10 -25.89
CA ILE A 29 22.94 -18.94 -24.71
C ILE A 29 21.89 -20.04 -24.79
N ASN A 30 22.06 -21.02 -23.93
CA ASN A 30 21.14 -22.11 -23.67
C ASN A 30 19.77 -21.51 -23.31
N TYR A 31 18.89 -21.32 -24.29
CA TYR A 31 17.53 -20.80 -24.07
C TYR A 31 16.62 -21.79 -23.31
N LEU A 32 17.10 -23.00 -23.03
CA LEU A 32 16.45 -23.97 -22.15
C LEU A 32 17.27 -24.19 -20.87
N GLY A 33 17.65 -23.09 -20.22
CA GLY A 33 18.06 -23.15 -18.82
C GLY A 33 16.88 -23.55 -17.96
N LYS A 34 16.91 -24.78 -17.42
CA LYS A 34 16.10 -25.20 -16.27
C LYS A 34 16.31 -24.19 -15.13
N ARG A 35 15.43 -23.20 -15.05
CA ARG A 35 15.16 -22.43 -13.84
C ARG A 35 13.69 -22.68 -13.50
N PRO A 36 13.36 -23.08 -12.27
CA PRO A 36 11.97 -23.11 -11.83
C PRO A 36 11.38 -21.71 -12.03
N THR A 37 10.30 -21.59 -12.80
CA THR A 37 9.54 -20.34 -13.02
C THR A 37 8.64 -20.01 -11.82
N THR A 38 9.10 -20.31 -10.61
CA THR A 38 8.32 -20.22 -9.36
C THR A 38 9.16 -19.53 -8.29
N GLY A 39 9.81 -18.42 -8.65
CA GLY A 39 10.24 -17.43 -7.66
C GLY A 39 9.24 -16.29 -7.70
N ASP A 40 8.78 -15.82 -6.55
CA ASP A 40 7.91 -14.64 -6.48
C ASP A 40 8.61 -13.47 -7.19
N PHE A 41 7.99 -12.99 -8.27
CA PHE A 41 8.57 -11.97 -9.14
C PHE A 41 8.69 -10.59 -8.46
N PHE A 42 8.16 -10.45 -7.24
CA PHE A 42 8.19 -9.24 -6.43
C PHE A 42 8.34 -9.62 -4.96
N ASN A 43 9.31 -9.04 -4.25
CA ASN A 43 9.27 -9.01 -2.79
C ASN A 43 8.06 -8.17 -2.39
N VAL A 44 6.94 -8.83 -2.06
CA VAL A 44 5.76 -8.14 -1.54
C VAL A 44 6.10 -7.68 -0.12
N ASP A 45 6.01 -6.38 0.12
CA ASP A 45 6.11 -5.85 1.48
C ASP A 45 4.84 -6.24 2.24
N GLU A 46 4.96 -7.23 3.12
CA GLU A 46 3.89 -7.73 3.98
C GLU A 46 3.85 -7.06 5.36
N THR A 47 4.56 -5.94 5.54
CA THR A 47 4.57 -5.22 6.81
C THR A 47 3.12 -4.95 7.26
N PRO A 48 2.72 -5.39 8.46
CA PRO A 48 1.36 -5.22 8.93
C PRO A 48 0.98 -3.75 9.04
N LEU A 49 -0.18 -3.39 8.49
CA LEU A 49 -0.71 -2.02 8.51
C LEU A 49 -0.72 -1.43 9.93
N ILE A 50 -1.08 -2.25 10.92
CA ILE A 50 -1.14 -1.85 12.34
C ILE A 50 0.22 -1.41 12.87
N GLU A 51 1.32 -2.05 12.49
CA GLU A 51 2.66 -1.67 12.95
C GLU A 51 3.08 -0.31 12.39
N ILE A 52 2.78 -0.08 11.11
CA ILE A 52 3.07 1.20 10.45
C ILE A 52 2.27 2.32 11.12
N ASN A 53 0.97 2.11 11.33
CA ASN A 53 0.09 3.08 11.97
C ASN A 53 0.45 3.32 13.45
N TYR A 54 0.87 2.28 14.18
CA TYR A 54 1.31 2.43 15.56
C TYR A 54 2.62 3.22 15.66
N LYS A 55 3.56 3.01 14.75
CA LYS A 55 4.79 3.83 14.67
C LYS A 55 4.46 5.29 14.41
N ALA A 56 3.51 5.58 13.51
CA ALA A 56 3.06 6.94 13.24
C ALA A 56 2.40 7.57 14.48
N ALA A 57 1.51 6.84 15.14
CA ALA A 57 0.86 7.28 16.38
C ALA A 57 1.87 7.56 17.50
N ASP A 58 2.90 6.73 17.64
CA ASP A 58 3.97 6.92 18.62
C ASP A 58 4.78 8.20 18.33
N LYS A 59 4.95 8.57 17.06
CA LYS A 59 5.60 9.84 16.67
C LYS A 59 4.74 11.05 16.99
N ILE A 60 3.44 10.98 16.71
CA ILE A 60 2.49 12.04 17.05
C ILE A 60 2.43 12.20 18.57
N ALA A 61 2.21 11.10 19.31
CA ALA A 61 2.12 11.08 20.76
C ALA A 61 3.37 11.67 21.45
N GLY A 62 4.56 11.34 20.96
CA GLY A 62 5.81 11.86 21.50
C GLY A 62 5.99 13.38 21.34
N GLN A 63 5.24 14.02 20.44
CA GLN A 63 5.22 15.49 20.31
C GLN A 63 4.22 16.14 21.30
N LEU A 64 3.23 15.39 21.79
CA LEU A 64 2.18 15.92 22.66
C LEU A 64 2.60 15.96 24.13
N GLU A 65 3.48 15.06 24.58
CA GLU A 65 3.80 14.84 26.01
C GLU A 65 4.21 16.12 26.75
N GLU A 66 4.86 17.07 26.07
CA GLU A 66 5.31 18.34 26.66
C GLU A 66 4.35 19.51 26.40
N ILE A 67 3.41 19.36 25.46
CA ILE A 67 2.61 20.46 24.93
C ILE A 67 1.18 20.44 25.45
N ILE A 68 0.58 19.25 25.55
CA ILE A 68 -0.85 19.15 25.87
C ILE A 68 -1.08 19.09 27.39
N PRO A 69 -1.91 19.97 27.96
CA PRO A 69 -2.28 19.89 29.38
C PRO A 69 -2.96 18.56 29.71
N ALA A 70 -2.75 18.06 30.94
CA ALA A 70 -3.40 16.83 31.40
C ALA A 70 -4.93 16.95 31.33
N GLY A 71 -5.60 15.85 30.98
CA GLY A 71 -7.07 15.81 30.87
C GLY A 71 -7.65 16.43 29.59
N SER A 72 -6.82 16.93 28.68
CA SER A 72 -7.22 17.45 27.38
C SER A 72 -7.82 16.35 26.49
N PRO A 73 -9.10 16.46 26.07
CA PRO A 73 -9.73 15.44 25.23
C PRO A 73 -9.30 15.58 23.77
N ILE A 74 -9.07 14.45 23.11
CA ILE A 74 -8.80 14.35 21.68
C ILE A 74 -9.98 13.66 21.01
N THR A 75 -10.77 14.41 20.23
CA THR A 75 -11.79 13.83 19.35
C THR A 75 -11.16 13.29 18.07
N VAL A 76 -11.77 12.28 17.45
CA VAL A 76 -11.18 11.61 16.29
C VAL A 76 -12.07 11.80 15.06
N ASN A 77 -11.50 12.38 14.01
CA ASN A 77 -12.10 12.45 12.70
C ASN A 77 -11.54 11.35 11.80
N VAL A 78 -12.43 10.61 11.13
CA VAL A 78 -12.04 9.60 10.13
C VAL A 78 -11.17 10.24 9.06
N PHE A 79 -10.06 9.60 8.75
CA PHE A 79 -9.12 10.08 7.74
C PHE A 79 -9.79 10.13 6.38
N ARG A 80 -9.42 11.12 5.56
CA ARG A 80 -10.10 11.36 4.28
C ARG A 80 -9.20 11.03 3.09
N LEU A 81 -9.79 10.42 2.06
CA LEU A 81 -9.14 10.34 0.76
C LEU A 81 -9.07 11.75 0.15
N ARG A 82 -7.87 12.21 -0.19
CA ARG A 82 -7.69 13.55 -0.75
C ARG A 82 -8.43 13.65 -2.09
N GLY A 83 -9.27 14.67 -2.23
CA GLY A 83 -10.09 14.91 -3.43
C GLY A 83 -11.37 14.06 -3.52
N SER A 84 -11.73 13.31 -2.46
CA SER A 84 -12.96 12.53 -2.41
C SER A 84 -13.68 12.73 -1.08
N SER A 85 -15.01 12.65 -1.09
CA SER A 85 -15.84 12.58 0.12
C SER A 85 -16.08 11.15 0.60
N LEU A 86 -15.53 10.16 -0.11
CA LEU A 86 -15.73 8.75 0.18
C LEU A 86 -14.98 8.35 1.46
N GLN A 87 -15.72 7.79 2.41
CA GLN A 87 -15.14 7.07 3.54
C GLN A 87 -14.87 5.63 3.13
N THR A 88 -13.70 5.12 3.48
CA THR A 88 -13.23 3.80 3.06
C THR A 88 -12.88 2.96 4.28
N ASN A 89 -12.93 1.64 4.16
CA ASN A 89 -12.52 0.76 5.26
C ASN A 89 -11.06 1.02 5.64
N PHE A 90 -10.20 1.29 4.64
CA PHE A 90 -8.82 1.70 4.87
C PHE A 90 -8.72 2.94 5.76
N ALA A 91 -9.53 3.98 5.48
CA ALA A 91 -9.57 5.19 6.28
C ALA A 91 -10.00 4.91 7.72
N GLN A 92 -11.10 4.18 7.89
CA GLN A 92 -11.64 3.85 9.20
C GLN A 92 -10.64 3.06 10.04
N ILE A 93 -10.09 1.97 9.50
CA ILE A 93 -9.12 1.11 10.19
C ILE A 93 -7.86 1.89 10.54
N SER A 94 -7.33 2.71 9.62
CA SER A 94 -6.12 3.48 9.87
C SER A 94 -6.35 4.52 10.97
N THR A 95 -7.49 5.20 10.95
CA THR A 95 -7.87 6.14 12.01
C THR A 95 -8.01 5.43 13.35
N GLU A 96 -8.73 4.33 13.42
CA GLU A 96 -8.95 3.56 14.65
C GLU A 96 -7.63 3.05 15.24
N GLN A 97 -6.72 2.55 14.40
CA GLN A 97 -5.41 2.08 14.84
C GLN A 97 -4.54 3.22 15.39
N VAL A 98 -4.48 4.36 14.70
CA VAL A 98 -3.73 5.53 15.17
C VAL A 98 -4.32 6.06 16.48
N ALA A 99 -5.64 6.25 16.54
CA ALA A 99 -6.34 6.72 17.72
C ALA A 99 -6.19 5.76 18.91
N SER A 100 -6.34 4.46 18.68
CA SER A 100 -6.17 3.43 19.73
C SER A 100 -4.76 3.47 20.30
N ARG A 101 -3.73 3.67 19.45
CA ARG A 101 -2.36 3.73 19.92
C ARG A 101 -2.07 5.01 20.70
N ILE A 102 -2.61 6.16 20.27
CA ILE A 102 -2.55 7.41 21.04
C ILE A 102 -3.20 7.23 22.42
N ALA A 103 -4.35 6.55 22.51
CA ALA A 103 -4.98 6.24 23.79
C ALA A 103 -4.09 5.36 24.69
N GLN A 104 -3.43 4.34 24.11
CA GLN A 104 -2.46 3.50 24.84
C GLN A 104 -1.25 4.28 25.36
N ARG A 105 -0.92 5.43 24.74
CA ARG A 105 0.13 6.35 25.21
C ARG A 105 -0.33 7.27 26.35
N GLY A 106 -1.56 7.14 26.83
CA GLY A 106 -2.07 7.87 28.00
C GLY A 106 -2.90 9.11 27.68
N PHE A 107 -3.16 9.40 26.41
CA PHE A 107 -3.99 10.54 26.02
C PHE A 107 -5.48 10.21 26.04
N ALA A 108 -6.31 11.19 26.41
CA ALA A 108 -7.76 11.04 26.52
C ALA A 108 -8.44 11.10 25.14
N VAL A 109 -8.46 9.98 24.42
CA VAL A 109 -9.15 9.86 23.14
C VAL A 109 -10.64 9.58 23.37
N VAL A 110 -11.52 10.43 22.85
CA VAL A 110 -12.96 10.38 23.13
C VAL A 110 -13.82 10.57 21.89
N ALA A 111 -15.01 9.97 21.90
CA ALA A 111 -15.99 10.16 20.83
C ALA A 111 -16.67 11.54 20.89
N ASP A 112 -16.86 12.07 22.10
CA ASP A 112 -17.49 13.36 22.35
C ASP A 112 -16.74 14.13 23.44
N ASN A 113 -16.39 15.38 23.14
CA ASN A 113 -15.70 16.29 24.05
C ASN A 113 -16.64 17.31 24.74
N SER A 114 -17.95 17.23 24.51
CA SER A 114 -18.94 18.16 25.06
C SER A 114 -18.95 18.19 26.60
N LYS A 115 -18.69 17.03 27.21
CA LYS A 115 -18.67 16.83 28.67
C LYS A 115 -17.36 17.22 29.34
N PHE A 116 -16.33 17.55 28.56
CA PHE A 116 -15.02 17.91 29.09
C PHE A 116 -14.98 19.41 29.40
N SER A 117 -14.66 19.70 30.66
CA SER A 117 -14.42 21.06 31.13
C SER A 117 -13.10 21.58 30.57
N THR A 118 -13.09 22.85 30.17
CA THR A 118 -11.88 23.61 29.82
C THR A 118 -11.44 24.50 30.97
N GLN A 119 -11.92 24.24 32.19
CA GLN A 119 -11.44 24.89 33.40
C GLN A 119 -10.33 24.02 34.01
N SER A 120 -9.29 24.66 34.54
CA SER A 120 -8.26 23.94 35.27
C SER A 120 -8.86 23.31 36.54
N ALA A 121 -8.41 22.10 36.87
CA ALA A 121 -8.83 21.42 38.09
C ALA A 121 -8.26 22.12 39.34
N HIS A 122 -7.08 22.72 39.19
CA HIS A 122 -6.35 23.45 40.21
C HIS A 122 -5.87 24.80 39.67
N GLU A 123 -5.72 25.81 40.53
CA GLU A 123 -5.29 27.16 40.11
C GLU A 123 -3.89 27.18 39.48
N ASP A 124 -3.03 26.23 39.85
CA ASP A 124 -1.64 26.13 39.38
C ASP A 124 -1.46 25.27 38.12
N GLU A 125 -2.51 24.60 37.63
CA GLU A 125 -2.42 23.72 36.45
C GLU A 125 -2.97 24.40 35.18
N PRO A 126 -2.33 24.20 34.01
CA PRO A 126 -2.88 24.70 32.75
C PRO A 126 -4.23 24.04 32.47
N ALA A 127 -5.17 24.85 32.00
CA ALA A 127 -6.51 24.38 31.68
C ALA A 127 -6.50 23.35 30.52
N PRO A 128 -7.32 22.29 30.58
CA PRO A 128 -7.44 21.32 29.50
C PRO A 128 -7.88 21.97 28.17
N VAL A 129 -7.25 21.52 27.07
CA VAL A 129 -7.52 22.03 25.72
C VAL A 129 -8.21 20.96 24.90
N LYS A 130 -9.32 21.32 24.24
CA LYS A 130 -10.01 20.42 23.33
C LYS A 130 -9.20 20.30 22.03
N CYS A 131 -8.89 19.07 21.65
CA CYS A 131 -8.10 18.77 20.46
C CYS A 131 -8.84 17.81 19.52
N THR A 132 -8.44 17.77 18.26
CA THR A 132 -8.96 16.85 17.26
C THR A 132 -7.84 16.18 16.48
N LEU A 133 -7.89 14.86 16.34
CA LEU A 133 -7.07 14.08 15.43
C LEU A 133 -7.76 14.04 14.07
N ALA A 134 -7.09 14.53 13.05
CA ALA A 134 -7.55 14.45 11.67
C ALA A 134 -6.40 14.06 10.74
N GLY A 135 -6.73 13.44 9.62
CA GLY A 135 -5.74 13.01 8.66
C GLY A 135 -6.30 12.89 7.26
N ALA A 136 -5.40 12.78 6.30
CA ALA A 136 -5.73 12.59 4.90
C ALA A 136 -4.75 11.62 4.26
N TYR A 137 -5.19 10.99 3.17
CA TYR A 137 -4.34 10.10 2.41
C TYR A 137 -4.55 10.20 0.92
N THR A 138 -3.54 9.81 0.16
CA THR A 138 -3.54 9.74 -1.30
C THR A 138 -2.99 8.39 -1.73
N VAL A 139 -3.66 7.73 -2.67
CA VAL A 139 -3.23 6.43 -3.21
C VAL A 139 -2.38 6.66 -4.45
N GLY A 140 -1.12 6.23 -4.41
CA GLY A 140 -0.22 6.16 -5.56
C GLY A 140 -0.15 4.75 -6.18
N PRO A 141 0.74 4.52 -7.15
CA PRO A 141 0.86 3.23 -7.85
C PRO A 141 1.32 2.08 -6.93
N GLU A 142 2.22 2.37 -6.00
CA GLU A 142 2.86 1.36 -5.13
C GLU A 142 2.74 1.70 -3.64
N LEU A 143 2.43 2.94 -3.32
CA LEU A 143 2.39 3.46 -1.95
C LEU A 143 1.12 4.28 -1.72
N ILE A 144 0.64 4.24 -0.49
CA ILE A 144 -0.37 5.15 0.03
C ILE A 144 0.37 6.18 0.90
N TYR A 145 0.21 7.45 0.58
CA TYR A 145 0.79 8.55 1.34
C TYR A 145 -0.21 9.03 2.39
N MET A 146 0.18 9.01 3.65
CA MET A 146 -0.63 9.39 4.80
C MET A 146 -0.08 10.67 5.43
N THR A 147 -0.98 11.50 5.92
CA THR A 147 -0.68 12.61 6.82
C THR A 147 -1.74 12.64 7.92
N ALA A 148 -1.32 12.84 9.17
CA ALA A 148 -2.24 13.07 10.28
C ALA A 148 -1.67 14.09 11.25
N ALA A 149 -2.57 14.85 11.86
CA ALA A 149 -2.24 15.87 12.83
C ALA A 149 -3.29 15.94 13.94
N ILE A 150 -2.83 16.30 15.13
CA ILE A 150 -3.67 16.70 16.24
C ILE A 150 -3.64 18.22 16.31
N THR A 151 -4.81 18.83 16.23
CA THR A 151 -4.95 20.27 16.28
C THR A 151 -5.85 20.70 17.42
N THR A 152 -5.58 21.86 18.01
CA THR A 152 -6.50 22.50 18.95
C THR A 152 -7.80 22.90 18.26
N LEU A 153 -8.94 22.83 18.96
CA LEU A 153 -10.23 23.25 18.41
C LEU A 153 -10.41 24.78 18.43
N ASN A 154 -9.71 25.48 19.32
CA ASN A 154 -9.92 26.91 19.56
C ASN A 154 -9.28 27.77 18.46
N ASP A 155 -8.03 27.50 18.14
CA ASP A 155 -7.18 28.30 17.25
C ASP A 155 -6.58 27.49 16.08
N GLY A 156 -6.74 26.16 16.07
CA GLY A 156 -6.28 25.31 14.97
C GLY A 156 -4.77 25.09 14.94
N GLU A 157 -4.08 25.35 16.06
CA GLU A 157 -2.66 25.07 16.22
C GLU A 157 -2.40 23.57 16.08
N ILE A 158 -1.37 23.20 15.32
CA ILE A 158 -0.92 21.81 15.18
C ILE A 158 0.00 21.50 16.35
N LEU A 159 -0.45 20.65 17.26
CA LEU A 159 0.32 20.22 18.42
C LEU A 159 1.27 19.07 18.08
N GLY A 160 0.85 18.21 17.16
CA GLY A 160 1.64 17.09 16.70
C GLY A 160 1.17 16.61 15.34
N SER A 161 2.09 16.20 14.49
CA SER A 161 1.81 15.67 13.17
C SER A 161 2.86 14.68 12.71
N TRP A 162 2.43 13.79 11.83
CA TRP A 162 3.32 12.86 11.19
C TRP A 162 2.84 12.52 9.79
N ASP A 163 3.82 12.35 8.89
CA ASP A 163 3.62 11.88 7.53
C ASP A 163 4.31 10.53 7.37
N TRP A 164 3.62 9.56 6.76
CA TRP A 164 4.17 8.23 6.55
C TRP A 164 3.63 7.58 5.28
N THR A 165 4.28 6.50 4.87
CA THR A 165 3.90 5.71 3.70
C THR A 165 3.45 4.32 4.12
N ILE A 166 2.46 3.80 3.40
CA ILE A 166 1.96 2.44 3.55
C ILE A 166 2.11 1.72 2.21
N PRO A 167 2.73 0.52 2.17
CA PRO A 167 2.81 -0.27 0.94
C PRO A 167 1.43 -0.63 0.39
N LEU A 168 1.25 -0.49 -0.93
CA LEU A 168 0.05 -0.93 -1.63
C LEU A 168 0.15 -2.43 -2.00
N ASN A 169 0.00 -3.29 -0.99
CA ASN A 169 -0.03 -4.74 -1.13
C ASN A 169 -1.48 -5.28 -1.23
N GLY A 170 -1.65 -6.60 -1.30
CA GLY A 170 -2.98 -7.23 -1.39
C GLY A 170 -3.90 -6.87 -0.22
N GLN A 171 -3.35 -6.76 1.00
CA GLN A 171 -4.11 -6.42 2.20
C GLN A 171 -4.63 -4.99 2.14
N THR A 172 -3.75 -4.01 1.91
CA THR A 172 -4.14 -2.59 1.89
C THR A 172 -5.01 -2.26 0.69
N ARG A 173 -4.77 -2.90 -0.47
CA ARG A 173 -5.61 -2.74 -1.67
C ARG A 173 -7.04 -3.24 -1.46
N SER A 174 -7.24 -4.31 -0.69
CA SER A 174 -8.59 -4.84 -0.38
C SER A 174 -9.45 -3.88 0.46
N LEU A 175 -8.80 -2.96 1.21
CA LEU A 175 -9.46 -1.99 2.07
C LEU A 175 -9.77 -0.66 1.37
N LEU A 176 -9.17 -0.44 0.20
CA LEU A 176 -9.42 0.73 -0.63
C LEU A 176 -10.73 0.58 -1.40
N PRO A 177 -11.32 1.70 -1.85
CA PRO A 177 -12.52 1.65 -2.65
C PRO A 177 -12.17 1.05 -4.01
N LEU A 178 -12.42 -0.25 -4.17
CA LEU A 178 -12.35 -0.90 -5.47
C LEU A 178 -13.52 -0.33 -6.28
N LYS A 179 -13.18 0.48 -7.29
CA LYS A 179 -14.13 0.72 -8.37
C LYS A 179 -14.34 -0.65 -9.02
N ASN A 180 -15.49 -1.25 -8.80
CA ASN A 180 -15.93 -2.41 -9.58
C ASN A 180 -16.36 -1.89 -10.96
N ASP A 181 -15.45 -1.33 -11.74
CA ASP A 181 -15.69 -1.03 -13.15
C ASP A 181 -15.61 -2.32 -13.96
N GLY A 182 -16.69 -3.09 -13.85
CA GLY A 182 -16.99 -4.18 -14.77
C GLY A 182 -16.49 -5.52 -14.28
N SER A 183 -17.44 -6.44 -14.15
CA SER A 183 -17.26 -7.87 -14.38
C SER A 183 -16.00 -8.14 -15.21
N ILE A 184 -15.02 -8.83 -14.64
CA ILE A 184 -14.00 -9.50 -15.44
C ILE A 184 -14.77 -10.56 -16.21
N ILE A 185 -15.27 -10.20 -17.39
CA ILE A 185 -15.78 -11.19 -18.33
C ILE A 185 -14.51 -11.83 -18.90
N PRO A 186 -14.18 -13.08 -18.55
CA PRO A 186 -13.06 -13.74 -19.19
C PRO A 186 -13.32 -13.74 -20.70
N LEU A 187 -12.49 -13.03 -21.47
CA LEU A 187 -12.57 -12.99 -22.94
C LEU A 187 -12.13 -14.32 -23.58
N VAL A 188 -11.77 -15.30 -22.76
CA VAL A 188 -11.43 -16.64 -23.24
C VAL A 188 -12.74 -17.35 -23.57
N ASN A 189 -13.00 -17.48 -24.86
CA ASN A 189 -14.03 -18.36 -25.36
C ASN A 189 -13.66 -19.81 -25.03
N THR A 190 -14.25 -20.39 -23.97
CA THR A 190 -14.15 -21.81 -23.67
C THR A 190 -15.22 -22.64 -24.39
N SER A 191 -16.03 -22.01 -25.25
CA SER A 191 -16.89 -22.75 -26.16
C SER A 191 -15.96 -23.41 -27.17
N GLY A 192 -15.82 -24.73 -27.07
CA GLY A 192 -15.22 -25.55 -28.13
C GLY A 192 -15.94 -25.31 -29.47
N PRO A 193 -15.41 -25.85 -30.58
CA PRO A 193 -15.97 -25.62 -31.90
C PRO A 193 -17.47 -25.93 -31.92
N LEU A 194 -18.27 -24.91 -32.21
CA LEU A 194 -19.71 -25.04 -32.40
C LEU A 194 -19.93 -25.95 -33.61
N SER A 195 -20.52 -27.13 -33.38
CA SER A 195 -21.08 -27.93 -34.46
C SER A 195 -22.31 -27.21 -34.99
N ASP A 196 -22.26 -26.77 -36.25
CA ASP A 196 -23.41 -26.26 -36.97
C ASP A 196 -24.54 -27.30 -36.93
N SER A 197 -25.58 -26.99 -36.17
CA SER A 197 -26.87 -27.66 -36.33
C SER A 197 -27.98 -26.63 -36.24
N THR A 198 -28.70 -26.59 -37.35
CA THR A 198 -29.82 -25.74 -37.70
C THR A 198 -30.98 -25.95 -36.72
N ASN A 199 -31.62 -24.85 -36.31
CA ASN A 199 -32.96 -24.75 -35.75
C ASN A 199 -33.39 -25.82 -34.73
N GLU A 200 -33.39 -25.47 -33.43
CA GLU A 200 -34.54 -25.71 -32.55
C GLU A 200 -34.39 -24.96 -31.21
N ARG A 201 -35.46 -24.26 -30.81
CA ARG A 201 -35.58 -23.66 -29.46
C ARG A 201 -35.57 -24.80 -28.45
N THR A 202 -34.54 -24.86 -27.61
CA THR A 202 -34.62 -25.67 -26.38
C THR A 202 -33.98 -24.94 -25.21
N THR A 203 -34.78 -24.79 -24.16
CA THR A 203 -34.43 -24.26 -22.84
C THR A 203 -33.19 -24.96 -22.31
N ILE A 204 -32.10 -24.22 -22.04
CA ILE A 204 -30.90 -24.78 -21.43
C ILE A 204 -31.16 -24.93 -19.92
N GLN A 205 -31.48 -26.15 -19.51
CA GLN A 205 -31.49 -26.55 -18.10
C GLN A 205 -30.13 -27.22 -17.82
N PRO A 206 -29.30 -26.73 -16.89
CA PRO A 206 -28.01 -27.35 -16.61
C PRO A 206 -28.22 -28.71 -15.97
N SER A 207 -27.86 -29.78 -16.68
CA SER A 207 -27.80 -31.13 -16.13
C SER A 207 -26.48 -31.33 -15.41
N TYR A 208 -26.52 -31.43 -14.08
CA TYR A 208 -25.42 -32.00 -13.32
C TYR A 208 -25.43 -33.51 -13.52
N SER A 209 -24.42 -34.05 -14.20
CA SER A 209 -24.17 -35.49 -14.19
C SER A 209 -23.68 -35.87 -12.80
N GLN A 210 -24.47 -36.65 -12.05
CA GLN A 210 -23.96 -37.36 -10.87
C GLN A 210 -22.97 -38.42 -11.35
N GLN A 211 -21.68 -38.12 -11.25
CA GLN A 211 -20.63 -39.07 -11.50
C GLN A 211 -20.47 -39.95 -10.25
N GLN A 212 -21.29 -41.00 -10.20
CA GLN A 212 -21.16 -42.09 -9.24
C GLN A 212 -20.04 -43.00 -9.75
N GLY A 213 -18.85 -42.85 -9.17
CA GLY A 213 -17.70 -43.69 -9.45
C GLY A 213 -16.75 -43.59 -8.26
N ASP A 214 -16.48 -44.73 -7.62
CA ASP A 214 -15.65 -44.89 -6.44
C ASP A 214 -14.31 -44.15 -6.56
N ILE A 215 -14.16 -43.08 -5.77
CA ILE A 215 -12.86 -42.46 -5.53
C ILE A 215 -12.35 -43.02 -4.20
N HIS A 216 -11.52 -44.05 -4.27
CA HIS A 216 -10.66 -44.43 -3.15
C HIS A 216 -9.67 -43.27 -2.88
N PRO A 217 -9.60 -42.73 -1.66
CA PRO A 217 -8.56 -41.78 -1.29
C PRO A 217 -7.23 -42.52 -1.12
N GLY A 218 -6.33 -42.39 -2.09
CA GLY A 218 -4.96 -42.89 -2.00
C GLY A 218 -4.07 -41.96 -1.17
N PHE A 219 -4.18 -42.04 0.15
CA PHE A 219 -3.15 -41.59 1.08
C PHE A 219 -2.96 -42.67 2.14
N GLU A 220 -1.70 -42.94 2.48
CA GLU A 220 -1.19 -43.91 3.46
C GLU A 220 -0.96 -45.34 2.97
N GLN A 221 0.32 -45.71 2.79
CA GLN A 221 1.05 -46.66 3.65
C GLN A 221 2.40 -47.03 3.01
N ASN A 222 3.48 -46.51 3.56
CA ASN A 222 4.76 -47.21 3.58
C ASN A 222 5.59 -46.67 4.76
N ILE A 223 5.23 -47.16 5.95
CA ILE A 223 6.09 -47.16 7.13
C ILE A 223 5.96 -48.57 7.72
N LEU A 224 7.11 -49.23 7.91
CA LEU A 224 7.35 -50.59 8.43
C LEU A 224 7.43 -51.70 7.37
N GLU A 225 8.63 -51.87 6.83
CA GLU A 225 9.41 -53.10 6.96
C GLU A 225 10.90 -52.77 7.13
#